data_AF-A0A3N9UYB8-F1
#
_entry.id   AF-A0A3N9UYB8-F1
#
_cell.length_a   1.000
_cell.length_b   1.000
_cell.length_c   1.000
_cell.angle_alpha   90.00
_cell.angle_beta   90.00
_cell.angle_gamma   90.00
#
_symmetry.space_group_name_H-M   'P 1'
#
loop_
_entity.id
_entity.type
_entity.pdbx_description
1 polymer ?
#
loop_
_entity_poly.entity_id
_entity_poly.type
_entity_poly.pdbx_seq_one_letter_code
_entity_poly.pdbx_strand_id
1 'polypeptide(L)'
;MSEEFHSLPFEQKVSYLIENLKNLPDELAEEGAEVLAEAGEIEYAAVLARDKGMIDEAIGILVNAGDYLWAALIAKNAGRPDESEKLYKDGLQYYTDMEMFGRALSAAEALGMRGEEVDELFRRGIESECKGMDLSRSRAMIDCAMESLEISILGRDDELSKEVMLAVNEERSKMAEKDRMQKDLAEEQKNANN
;
A
#
# COMPACT_ATOMS: atom_id res chain seq x y z
N MET A 1 -9.78 33.61 -24.67
CA MET A 1 -9.33 32.55 -23.74
C MET A 1 -10.33 31.41 -23.69
N SER A 2 -11.58 31.61 -23.25
CA SER A 2 -12.58 30.52 -23.25
C SER A 2 -12.84 29.95 -24.66
N GLU A 3 -13.14 30.78 -25.67
CA GLU A 3 -13.35 30.28 -27.06
C GLU A 3 -12.13 29.54 -27.66
N GLU A 4 -10.93 29.96 -27.29
CA GLU A 4 -9.68 29.34 -27.74
C GLU A 4 -9.50 27.95 -27.13
N PHE A 5 -9.74 27.82 -25.82
CA PHE A 5 -9.74 26.54 -25.11
C PHE A 5 -10.74 25.54 -25.71
N HIS A 6 -11.97 25.98 -25.99
CA HIS A 6 -13.01 25.11 -26.56
C HIS A 6 -12.66 24.60 -27.96
N SER A 7 -11.83 25.33 -28.71
CA SER A 7 -11.38 24.93 -30.04
C SER A 7 -10.23 23.91 -30.02
N LEU A 8 -9.59 23.69 -28.86
CA LEU A 8 -8.47 22.77 -28.74
C LEU A 8 -8.94 21.30 -28.79
N PRO A 9 -8.16 20.40 -29.45
CA PRO A 9 -8.30 18.96 -29.28
C PRO A 9 -8.13 18.53 -27.82
N PHE A 10 -8.72 17.40 -27.44
CA PHE A 10 -8.72 16.90 -26.05
C PHE A 10 -7.31 16.84 -25.42
N GLU A 11 -6.34 16.21 -26.06
CA GLU A 11 -4.96 16.13 -25.53
C GLU A 11 -4.33 17.52 -25.33
N GLN A 12 -4.65 18.48 -26.19
CA GLN A 12 -4.15 19.86 -26.06
C GLN A 12 -4.88 20.61 -24.93
N LYS A 13 -6.17 20.32 -24.70
CA LYS A 13 -6.88 20.82 -23.52
C LYS A 13 -6.22 20.34 -22.23
N VAL A 14 -5.88 19.05 -22.15
CA VAL A 14 -5.19 18.47 -20.97
C VAL A 14 -3.87 19.18 -20.71
N SER A 15 -2.99 19.27 -21.72
CA SER A 15 -1.70 19.97 -21.58
C SER A 15 -1.88 21.44 -21.17
N TYR A 16 -2.83 22.14 -21.80
CA TYR A 16 -3.14 23.53 -21.46
C TYR A 16 -3.56 23.68 -19.99
N LEU A 17 -4.44 22.80 -19.50
CA LEU A 17 -4.93 22.82 -18.13
C LEU A 17 -3.80 22.56 -17.12
N ILE A 18 -2.93 21.59 -17.37
CA ILE A 18 -1.79 21.27 -16.50
C ILE A 18 -0.83 22.46 -16.41
N GLU A 19 -0.50 23.09 -17.55
CA GLU A 19 0.42 24.23 -17.60
C GLU A 19 -0.15 25.49 -16.92
N ASN A 20 -1.48 25.66 -16.96
CA ASN A 20 -2.15 26.87 -16.49
C ASN A 20 -2.96 26.69 -15.20
N LEU A 21 -2.85 25.54 -14.52
CA LEU A 21 -3.68 25.11 -13.39
C LEU A 21 -3.94 26.22 -12.34
N LYS A 22 -2.89 26.93 -11.92
CA LYS A 22 -2.96 27.97 -10.87
C LYS A 22 -3.63 29.27 -11.32
N ASN A 23 -3.55 29.58 -12.62
CA ASN A 23 -3.99 30.84 -13.19
C ASN A 23 -5.19 30.66 -14.15
N LEU A 24 -5.83 29.49 -14.11
CA LEU A 24 -6.96 29.19 -14.96
C LEU A 24 -8.13 30.14 -14.63
N PRO A 25 -8.85 30.70 -15.62
CA PRO A 25 -10.07 31.46 -15.37
C PRO A 25 -11.12 30.62 -14.64
N ASP A 26 -11.87 31.22 -13.70
CA ASP A 26 -12.89 30.52 -12.90
C ASP A 26 -14.00 29.89 -13.77
N GLU A 27 -14.32 30.55 -14.87
CA GLU A 27 -15.29 30.09 -15.88
C GLU A 27 -14.86 28.81 -16.61
N LEU A 28 -13.58 28.42 -16.56
CA LEU A 28 -13.08 27.15 -17.11
C LEU A 28 -12.79 26.10 -16.02
N ALA A 29 -13.02 26.42 -14.75
CA ALA A 29 -12.62 25.54 -13.65
C ALA A 29 -13.38 24.21 -13.65
N GLU A 30 -14.70 24.24 -13.85
CA GLU A 30 -15.57 23.07 -13.84
C GLU A 30 -15.27 22.15 -15.03
N GLU A 31 -15.38 22.65 -16.28
CA GLU A 31 -15.03 21.90 -17.49
C GLU A 31 -13.56 21.43 -17.44
N GLY A 32 -12.66 22.26 -16.93
CA GLY A 32 -11.25 21.91 -16.80
C GLY A 32 -11.01 20.74 -15.84
N ALA A 33 -11.71 20.71 -14.70
CA ALA A 33 -11.61 19.62 -13.74
C ALA A 33 -12.17 18.32 -14.34
N GLU A 34 -13.30 18.38 -15.05
CA GLU A 34 -13.89 17.24 -15.75
C GLU A 34 -12.94 16.67 -16.82
N VAL A 35 -12.37 17.53 -17.67
CA VAL A 35 -11.41 17.11 -18.72
C VAL A 35 -10.19 16.43 -18.11
N LEU A 36 -9.63 16.97 -17.02
CA LEU A 36 -8.51 16.35 -16.32
C LEU A 36 -8.90 15.01 -15.70
N ALA A 37 -10.08 14.90 -15.10
CA ALA A 37 -10.58 13.65 -14.53
C ALA A 37 -10.80 12.58 -15.60
N GLU A 38 -11.39 12.93 -16.76
CA GLU A 38 -11.54 12.03 -17.91
C GLU A 38 -10.20 11.56 -18.48
N ALA A 39 -9.18 12.43 -18.45
CA ALA A 39 -7.83 12.07 -18.88
C ALA A 39 -7.09 11.17 -17.89
N GLY A 40 -7.66 10.92 -16.70
CA GLY A 40 -7.00 10.18 -15.62
C GLY A 40 -6.02 11.03 -14.80
N GLU A 41 -5.97 12.34 -15.04
CA GLU A 41 -5.12 13.31 -14.31
C GLU A 41 -5.79 13.73 -12.99
N ILE A 42 -6.11 12.74 -12.15
CA ILE A 42 -6.94 12.88 -10.96
C ILE A 42 -6.39 13.92 -9.97
N GLU A 43 -5.08 13.93 -9.74
CA GLU A 43 -4.47 14.89 -8.81
C GLU A 43 -4.63 16.33 -9.28
N TYR A 44 -4.43 16.57 -10.58
CA TYR A 44 -4.62 17.89 -11.17
C TYR A 44 -6.09 18.31 -11.14
N ALA A 45 -7.01 17.41 -11.46
CA ALA A 45 -8.45 17.66 -11.41
C ALA A 45 -8.90 18.06 -9.99
N ALA A 46 -8.51 17.28 -8.98
CA ALA A 46 -8.87 17.54 -7.59
C ALA A 46 -8.24 18.84 -7.05
N VAL A 47 -6.98 19.14 -7.42
CA VAL A 47 -6.32 20.40 -7.04
C VAL A 47 -7.01 21.59 -7.67
N LEU A 48 -7.32 21.53 -8.96
CA LEU A 48 -8.04 22.61 -9.65
C LEU A 48 -9.39 22.88 -8.98
N ALA A 49 -10.18 21.83 -8.75
CA ALA A 49 -11.47 21.94 -8.10
C ALA A 49 -11.36 22.55 -6.69
N ARG A 50 -10.43 22.04 -5.87
CA ARG A 50 -10.19 22.55 -4.52
C ARG A 50 -9.78 24.03 -4.52
N ASP A 51 -8.82 24.41 -5.35
CA ASP A 51 -8.25 25.76 -5.36
C ASP A 51 -9.28 26.80 -5.87
N LYS A 52 -10.27 26.35 -6.63
CA LYS A 52 -11.42 27.14 -7.08
C LYS A 52 -12.61 27.10 -6.14
N GLY A 53 -12.47 26.45 -4.97
CA GLY A 53 -13.51 26.38 -3.94
C GLY A 53 -14.61 25.36 -4.22
N MET A 54 -14.47 24.53 -5.26
CA MET A 54 -15.40 23.46 -5.63
C MET A 54 -15.11 22.21 -4.79
N ILE A 55 -15.28 22.34 -3.47
CA ILE A 55 -14.86 21.31 -2.50
C ILE A 55 -15.60 19.97 -2.70
N ASP A 56 -16.91 20.00 -2.95
CA ASP A 56 -17.70 18.79 -3.20
C ASP A 56 -17.21 18.05 -4.46
N GLU A 57 -16.91 18.80 -5.52
CA GLU A 57 -16.38 18.26 -6.77
C GLU A 57 -15.01 17.61 -6.56
N ALA A 58 -14.10 18.29 -5.85
CA ALA A 58 -12.79 17.74 -5.51
C ALA A 58 -12.88 16.45 -4.70
N ILE A 59 -13.80 16.37 -3.74
CA ILE A 59 -14.05 15.15 -2.96
C ILE A 59 -14.60 14.04 -3.88
N GLY A 60 -15.58 14.36 -4.73
CA GLY A 60 -16.20 13.41 -5.66
C GLY A 60 -15.18 12.79 -6.62
N ILE A 61 -14.33 13.60 -7.24
CA ILE A 61 -13.24 13.16 -8.12
C ILE A 61 -12.34 12.14 -7.41
N LEU A 62 -11.91 12.46 -6.18
CA LEU A 62 -11.01 11.59 -5.41
C LEU A 62 -11.68 10.29 -4.97
N VAL A 63 -12.94 10.36 -4.50
CA VAL A 63 -13.70 9.16 -4.11
C VAL A 63 -13.91 8.22 -5.30
N ASN A 64 -14.25 8.77 -6.48
CA ASN A 64 -14.40 7.99 -7.72
C ASN A 64 -13.09 7.31 -8.14
N ALA A 65 -11.95 7.95 -7.88
CA ALA A 65 -10.63 7.37 -8.10
C ALA A 65 -10.16 6.41 -6.98
N GLY A 66 -10.93 6.27 -5.89
CA GLY A 66 -10.58 5.46 -4.73
C GLY A 66 -9.58 6.11 -3.78
N ASP A 67 -9.28 7.41 -3.90
CA ASP A 67 -8.43 8.14 -2.98
C ASP A 67 -9.22 8.77 -1.81
N TYR A 68 -9.71 7.91 -0.94
CA TYR A 68 -10.43 8.31 0.26
C TYR A 68 -9.56 9.07 1.29
N LEU A 69 -8.24 8.86 1.30
CA LEU A 69 -7.37 9.52 2.28
C LEU A 69 -7.28 11.00 1.95
N TRP A 70 -7.06 11.32 0.69
CA TRP A 70 -6.97 12.71 0.28
C TRP A 70 -8.33 13.40 0.28
N ALA A 71 -9.40 12.70 -0.13
CA ALA A 71 -10.78 13.21 -0.01
C ALA A 71 -11.09 13.61 1.44
N ALA A 72 -10.77 12.74 2.40
CA ALA A 72 -10.97 13.00 3.83
C ALA A 72 -10.16 14.22 4.32
N LEU A 73 -8.92 14.39 3.85
CA LEU A 73 -8.10 15.55 4.18
C LEU A 73 -8.68 16.86 3.62
N ILE A 74 -9.20 16.84 2.38
CA ILE A 74 -9.86 18.01 1.79
C ILE A 74 -11.10 18.37 2.59
N ALA A 75 -11.97 17.41 2.92
CA ALA A 75 -13.16 17.64 3.74
C ALA A 75 -12.79 18.26 5.10
N LYS A 76 -11.77 17.72 5.78
CA LYS A 76 -11.29 18.25 7.07
C LYS A 76 -10.80 19.68 6.96
N ASN A 77 -10.00 19.99 5.95
CA ASN A 77 -9.44 21.32 5.73
C ASN A 77 -10.51 22.33 5.34
N ALA A 78 -11.60 21.88 4.71
CA ALA A 78 -12.79 22.68 4.44
C ALA A 78 -13.71 22.86 5.67
N GLY A 79 -13.31 22.36 6.85
CA GLY A 79 -14.10 22.49 8.09
C GLY A 79 -15.26 21.50 8.19
N ARG A 80 -15.20 20.36 7.48
CA ARG A 80 -16.22 19.30 7.47
C ARG A 80 -15.70 18.03 8.17
N PRO A 81 -15.49 18.05 9.50
CA PRO A 81 -14.87 16.94 10.23
C PRO A 81 -15.71 15.66 10.19
N ASP A 82 -17.04 15.76 10.28
CA ASP A 82 -17.93 14.58 10.28
C ASP A 82 -17.88 13.82 8.95
N GLU A 83 -17.79 14.55 7.84
CA GLU A 83 -17.62 13.94 6.52
C GLU A 83 -16.21 13.37 6.34
N SER A 84 -15.19 14.07 6.83
CA SER A 84 -13.81 13.55 6.85
C SER A 84 -13.74 12.21 7.59
N GLU A 85 -14.37 12.11 8.76
CA GLU A 85 -14.43 10.86 9.52
C GLU A 85 -15.16 9.75 8.74
N LYS A 86 -16.28 10.08 8.09
CA LYS A 86 -17.00 9.14 7.23
C LYS A 86 -16.12 8.65 6.07
N LEU A 87 -15.43 9.56 5.38
CA LEU A 87 -14.52 9.22 4.28
C LEU A 87 -13.37 8.33 4.74
N TYR A 88 -12.82 8.52 5.94
CA TYR A 88 -11.83 7.61 6.49
C TYR A 88 -12.41 6.22 6.77
N LYS A 89 -13.65 6.10 7.25
CA LYS A 89 -14.31 4.80 7.46
C LYS A 89 -14.57 4.09 6.13
N ASP A 90 -15.10 4.81 5.15
CA ASP A 90 -15.35 4.27 3.81
C ASP A 90 -14.03 3.84 3.14
N GLY A 91 -12.99 4.65 3.29
CA GLY A 91 -11.63 4.35 2.82
C GLY A 91 -11.01 3.15 3.51
N LEU A 92 -11.12 3.02 4.84
CA LEU A 92 -10.63 1.87 5.59
C LEU A 92 -11.21 0.56 5.05
N GLN A 93 -12.53 0.53 4.82
CA GLN A 93 -13.20 -0.62 4.23
C GLN A 93 -12.68 -0.88 2.82
N TYR A 94 -12.70 0.13 1.95
CA TYR A 94 -12.24 0.02 0.56
C TYR A 94 -10.79 -0.50 0.43
N TYR A 95 -9.85 0.07 1.18
CA TYR A 95 -8.45 -0.35 1.15
C TYR A 95 -8.25 -1.75 1.70
N THR A 96 -9.03 -2.16 2.70
CA THR A 96 -8.96 -3.53 3.24
C THR A 96 -9.44 -4.55 2.21
N ASP A 97 -10.53 -4.25 1.50
CA ASP A 97 -11.09 -5.12 0.46
C ASP A 97 -10.17 -5.25 -0.76
N MET A 98 -9.48 -4.16 -1.09
CA MET A 98 -8.47 -4.13 -2.18
C MET A 98 -7.09 -4.62 -1.75
N GLU A 99 -6.94 -5.15 -0.53
CA GLU A 99 -5.67 -5.59 0.08
C GLU A 99 -4.58 -4.49 0.12
N MET A 100 -4.97 -3.21 0.07
CA MET A 100 -4.10 -2.03 0.17
C MET A 100 -3.82 -1.67 1.65
N PHE A 101 -3.30 -2.63 2.42
CA PHE A 101 -3.22 -2.55 3.88
C PHE A 101 -2.42 -1.34 4.41
N GLY A 102 -1.42 -0.87 3.67
CA GLY A 102 -0.69 0.36 4.05
C GLY A 102 -1.60 1.59 4.12
N ARG A 103 -2.51 1.75 3.16
CA ARG A 103 -3.50 2.86 3.16
C ARG A 103 -4.62 2.63 4.16
N ALA A 104 -5.04 1.37 4.35
CA ALA A 104 -6.00 0.99 5.39
C ALA A 104 -5.49 1.39 6.79
N LEU A 105 -4.21 1.12 7.08
CA LEU A 105 -3.57 1.52 8.33
C LEU A 105 -3.54 3.04 8.50
N SER A 106 -3.23 3.81 7.45
CA SER A 106 -3.31 5.28 7.52
C SER A 106 -4.72 5.79 7.84
N ALA A 107 -5.76 5.16 7.28
CA ALA A 107 -7.14 5.50 7.59
C ALA A 107 -7.50 5.14 9.04
N ALA A 108 -7.10 3.96 9.52
CA ALA A 108 -7.32 3.52 10.89
C ALA A 108 -6.62 4.44 11.91
N GLU A 109 -5.38 4.86 11.63
CA GLU A 109 -4.65 5.82 12.46
C GLU A 109 -5.36 7.19 12.51
N ALA A 110 -5.85 7.68 11.37
CA ALA A 110 -6.60 8.94 11.30
C ALA A 110 -7.92 8.88 12.10
N LEU A 111 -8.54 7.70 12.20
CA LEU A 111 -9.71 7.43 13.05
C LEU A 111 -9.36 7.21 14.53
N GLY A 112 -8.08 7.19 14.88
CA GLY A 112 -7.62 6.95 16.25
C GLY A 112 -7.78 5.50 16.73
N MET A 113 -7.94 4.54 15.80
CA MET A 113 -8.01 3.11 16.12
C MET A 113 -6.67 2.64 16.69
N ARG A 114 -6.73 1.70 17.66
CA ARG A 114 -5.56 1.14 18.36
C ARG A 114 -5.82 -0.28 18.83
N GLY A 115 -4.74 -1.00 19.13
CA GLY A 115 -4.80 -2.34 19.71
C GLY A 115 -5.09 -3.41 18.65
N GLU A 116 -5.85 -4.42 19.04
CA GLU A 116 -6.03 -5.66 18.27
C GLU A 116 -6.48 -5.43 16.82
N GLU A 117 -7.33 -4.43 16.56
CA GLU A 117 -7.83 -4.12 15.21
C GLU A 117 -6.71 -3.64 14.26
N VAL A 118 -5.77 -2.84 14.77
CA VAL A 118 -4.62 -2.35 13.99
C VAL A 118 -3.59 -3.46 13.82
N ASP A 119 -3.35 -4.27 14.86
CA ASP A 119 -2.44 -5.41 14.82
C ASP A 119 -2.91 -6.45 13.78
N GLU A 120 -4.21 -6.67 13.69
CA GLU A 120 -4.82 -7.54 12.69
C GLU A 120 -4.64 -7.01 11.26
N LEU A 121 -4.82 -5.70 11.04
CA LEU A 121 -4.52 -5.07 9.75
C LEU A 121 -3.04 -5.23 9.36
N PHE A 122 -2.13 -5.06 10.32
CA PHE A 122 -0.70 -5.30 10.09
C PHE A 122 -0.41 -6.75 9.72
N ARG A 123 -0.96 -7.72 10.47
CA ARG A 123 -0.77 -9.15 10.21
C ARG A 123 -1.26 -9.52 8.81
N ARG A 124 -2.46 -9.09 8.43
CA ARG A 124 -3.03 -9.31 7.09
C ARG A 124 -2.21 -8.65 6.00
N GLY A 125 -1.66 -7.46 6.27
CA GLY A 125 -0.73 -6.78 5.37
C GLY A 125 0.53 -7.61 5.09
N ILE A 126 1.19 -8.11 6.14
CA ILE A 126 2.35 -8.99 6.02
C ILE A 126 1.99 -10.24 5.22
N GLU A 127 0.88 -10.90 5.55
CA GLU A 127 0.43 -12.08 4.84
C GLU A 127 0.21 -11.81 3.34
N SER A 128 -0.43 -10.69 3.00
CA SER A 128 -0.68 -10.29 1.61
C SER A 128 0.61 -10.08 0.83
N GLU A 129 1.55 -9.30 1.37
CA GLU A 129 2.86 -9.04 0.75
C GLU A 129 3.68 -10.33 0.60
N CYS A 130 3.56 -11.27 1.55
CA CYS A 130 4.22 -12.56 1.49
C CYS A 130 3.63 -13.52 0.45
N LYS A 131 2.37 -13.37 0.00
CA LYS A 131 1.74 -14.28 -1.00
C LYS A 131 2.52 -14.36 -2.32
N GLY A 132 3.27 -13.30 -2.67
CA GLY A 132 4.11 -13.24 -3.87
C GLY A 132 5.57 -13.66 -3.66
N MET A 133 6.01 -13.86 -2.42
CA MET A 133 7.36 -14.31 -2.11
C MET A 133 7.41 -15.85 -2.16
N ASP A 134 8.20 -16.41 -3.08
CA ASP A 134 8.52 -17.84 -3.04
C ASP A 134 9.52 -18.10 -1.90
N LEU A 135 9.02 -18.07 -0.67
CA LEU A 135 9.77 -18.33 0.55
C LEU A 135 10.43 -19.73 0.50
N SER A 136 9.84 -20.67 -0.23
CA SER A 136 10.41 -22.00 -0.46
C SER A 136 11.69 -21.93 -1.28
N ARG A 137 11.68 -21.13 -2.36
CA ARG A 137 12.86 -20.89 -3.18
C ARG A 137 13.92 -20.07 -2.46
N SER A 138 13.53 -19.06 -1.68
CA SER A 138 14.48 -18.33 -0.83
C SER A 138 15.15 -19.25 0.20
N ARG A 139 14.37 -20.14 0.83
CA ARG A 139 14.90 -21.17 1.75
C ARG A 139 15.88 -22.10 1.04
N ALA A 140 15.50 -22.62 -0.12
CA ALA A 140 16.38 -23.48 -0.92
C ALA A 140 17.70 -22.79 -1.31
N MET A 141 17.68 -21.50 -1.64
CA MET A 141 18.91 -20.74 -1.92
C MET A 141 19.79 -20.59 -0.67
N ILE A 142 19.19 -20.34 0.49
CA ILE A 142 19.92 -20.27 1.77
C ILE A 142 20.55 -21.62 2.09
N ASP A 143 19.82 -22.72 1.93
CA ASP A 143 20.33 -24.07 2.16
C ASP A 143 21.51 -24.39 1.24
N CYS A 144 21.41 -24.06 -0.06
CA CYS A 144 22.52 -24.22 -1.00
C CYS A 144 23.75 -23.37 -0.64
N ALA A 145 23.55 -22.15 -0.14
CA ALA A 145 24.64 -21.28 0.29
C ALA A 145 25.35 -21.83 1.55
N MET A 146 24.58 -22.38 2.50
CA MET A 146 25.12 -23.04 3.69
C MET A 146 25.90 -24.31 3.32
N GLU A 147 25.39 -25.16 2.44
CA GLU A 147 26.12 -26.35 1.94
C GLU A 147 27.41 -25.97 1.22
N SER A 148 27.38 -24.92 0.40
CA SER A 148 28.57 -24.41 -0.30
C SER A 148 29.61 -23.89 0.69
N LEU A 149 29.17 -23.20 1.75
CA LEU A 149 30.03 -22.71 2.82
C LEU A 149 30.69 -23.88 3.58
N GLU A 150 29.92 -24.93 3.94
CA GLU A 150 30.44 -26.15 4.57
C GLU A 150 31.52 -26.82 3.70
N ILE A 151 31.28 -26.96 2.38
CA ILE A 151 32.25 -27.53 1.43
C ILE A 151 33.53 -26.68 1.36
N SER A 152 33.41 -25.35 1.40
CA SER A 152 34.57 -24.46 1.35
C SER A 152 35.44 -24.49 2.63
N ILE A 153 34.86 -24.93 3.74
CA ILE A 153 35.49 -24.97 5.07
C ILE A 153 35.99 -26.38 5.40
N LEU A 154 35.46 -27.41 4.74
CA LEU A 154 35.89 -28.80 4.87
C LEU A 154 37.41 -28.95 4.69
N GLY A 155 38.07 -29.47 5.73
CA GLY A 155 39.53 -29.68 5.76
C GLY A 155 40.35 -28.49 6.24
N ARG A 156 39.73 -27.34 6.54
CA ARG A 156 40.37 -26.23 7.24
C ARG A 156 40.27 -26.43 8.74
N ASP A 157 41.41 -26.32 9.42
CA ASP A 157 41.53 -26.58 10.86
C ASP A 157 41.72 -25.30 11.71
N ASP A 158 41.56 -24.13 11.08
CA ASP A 158 41.64 -22.84 11.73
C ASP A 158 40.42 -22.54 12.62
N GLU A 159 40.62 -21.64 13.59
CA GLU A 159 39.63 -21.33 14.64
C GLU A 159 38.35 -20.73 14.05
N LEU A 160 38.48 -19.86 13.05
CA LEU A 160 37.35 -19.27 12.32
C LEU A 160 36.51 -20.33 11.61
N SER A 161 37.14 -21.31 10.98
CA SER A 161 36.47 -22.43 10.31
C SER A 161 35.64 -23.26 11.29
N LYS A 162 36.13 -23.47 12.52
CA LYS A 162 35.42 -24.19 13.59
C LYS A 162 34.23 -23.40 14.11
N GLU A 163 34.39 -22.10 14.34
CA GLU A 163 33.31 -21.21 14.77
C GLU A 163 32.18 -21.14 13.74
N VAL A 164 32.52 -21.02 12.46
CA VAL A 164 31.52 -20.99 11.38
C VAL A 164 30.77 -22.32 11.28
N MET A 165 31.45 -23.46 11.38
CA MET A 165 30.80 -24.77 11.38
C MET A 165 29.87 -24.98 12.59
N LEU A 166 30.23 -24.46 13.76
CA LEU A 166 29.37 -24.50 14.94
C LEU A 166 28.10 -23.67 14.73
N ALA A 167 28.24 -22.44 14.24
CA ALA A 167 27.11 -21.55 13.99
C ALA A 167 26.14 -22.12 12.93
N VAL A 168 26.67 -22.68 11.84
CA VAL A 168 25.87 -23.32 10.78
C VAL A 168 25.06 -24.51 11.32
N ASN A 169 25.68 -25.35 12.15
CA ASN A 169 25.01 -26.51 12.76
C ASN A 169 23.95 -26.10 13.80
N GLU A 170 24.21 -25.04 14.56
CA GLU A 170 23.25 -24.50 15.51
C GLU A 170 21.98 -24.00 14.80
N GLU A 171 22.15 -23.22 13.73
CA GLU A 171 21.02 -22.71 12.95
C GLU A 171 20.24 -23.83 12.26
N ARG A 172 20.92 -24.86 11.71
CA ARG A 172 20.23 -26.06 11.17
C ARG A 172 19.40 -26.78 12.24
N SER A 173 19.92 -26.89 13.46
CA SER A 173 19.23 -27.55 14.55
C SER A 173 17.97 -26.80 14.96
N LYS A 174 18.06 -25.46 15.09
CA LYS A 174 16.90 -24.59 15.37
C LYS A 174 15.84 -24.68 14.27
N MET A 175 16.25 -24.69 13.00
CA MET A 175 15.33 -24.84 11.87
C MET A 175 14.62 -26.19 11.87
N ALA A 176 15.35 -27.28 12.13
CA ALA A 176 14.77 -28.62 12.21
C ALA A 176 13.77 -28.77 13.38
N GLU A 177 14.04 -28.12 14.50
CA GLU A 177 13.13 -28.08 15.64
C GLU A 177 11.85 -27.30 15.31
N LYS A 178 11.97 -26.15 14.67
CA LYS A 178 10.84 -25.34 14.20
C LYS A 178 9.95 -26.09 13.20
N ASP A 179 10.55 -26.81 12.26
CA ASP A 179 9.83 -27.65 11.28
C ASP A 179 9.08 -28.82 11.95
N ARG A 180 9.65 -29.43 13.00
CA ARG A 180 8.98 -30.48 13.78
C ARG A 180 7.79 -29.93 14.54
N MET A 181 7.97 -28.84 15.27
CA MET A 181 6.88 -28.18 16.00
C MET A 181 5.73 -27.79 15.07
N GLN A 182 6.01 -27.29 13.87
CA GLN A 182 4.97 -26.96 12.89
C GLN A 182 4.21 -28.18 12.38
N LYS A 183 4.88 -29.33 12.20
CA LYS A 183 4.23 -30.59 11.80
C LYS A 183 3.36 -31.14 12.92
N ASP A 184 3.86 -31.14 14.15
CA ASP A 184 3.12 -31.61 15.32
C ASP A 184 1.86 -30.76 15.55
N LEU A 185 1.98 -29.42 15.44
CA LEU A 185 0.84 -28.50 15.53
C LEU A 185 -0.22 -28.77 14.44
N ALA A 186 0.23 -29.04 13.21
CA ALA A 186 -0.67 -29.32 12.08
C ALA A 186 -1.39 -30.67 12.24
N GLU A 187 -0.73 -31.68 12.83
CA GLU A 187 -1.34 -32.97 13.14
C GLU A 187 -2.35 -32.87 14.30
N GLU A 188 -2.04 -32.11 15.35
CA GLU A 188 -2.96 -31.85 16.46
C GLU A 188 -4.23 -31.13 16.00
N GLN A 189 -4.10 -30.11 15.14
CA GLN A 189 -5.24 -29.40 14.56
C GLN A 189 -6.11 -30.30 13.65
N LYS A 190 -5.49 -31.27 12.96
CA LYS A 190 -6.20 -32.23 12.11
C LYS A 190 -6.94 -33.29 12.93
N ASN A 191 -6.41 -33.66 14.09
CA ASN A 191 -7.04 -34.61 15.00
C ASN A 191 -8.14 -33.98 15.86
N ALA A 192 -8.08 -32.68 16.12
CA ALA A 192 -9.12 -31.96 16.86
C ALA A 192 -10.39 -31.65 16.04
N ASN A 193 -10.31 -31.72 14.70
CA ASN A 193 -11.41 -31.44 13.77
C ASN A 193 -12.07 -32.71 13.17
N ASN A 194 -11.73 -33.90 13.66
CA ASN A 194 -12.37 -35.19 13.35
C ASN A 194 -13.07 -35.74 14.58
#